data_AF-A0A7C2WJU6-F1
#
_entry.id   AF-A0A7C2WJU6-F1
#
_cell.length_a   1.000
_cell.length_b   1.000
_cell.length_c   1.000
_cell.angle_alpha   90.00
_cell.angle_beta   90.00
_cell.angle_gamma   90.00
#
_symmetry.space_group_name_H-M   'P 1'
#
loop_
_entity.id
_entity.type
_entity.pdbx_description
1 polymer ?
#
loop_
_entity_poly.entity_id
_entity_poly.type
_entity_poly.pdbx_seq_one_letter_code
_entity_poly.pdbx_strand_id
1 'polypeptide(L)'
;MTKIDASELDLSEKLISLNRVAKVVKGGKRLHFRALVVVGDSNGHVGVGLGKAREVPEAIRKAGVTARKDLTKVSIAGTTIPYGILAKFGAAKILLKPASPGTGVIAGGGARAVLEAAGIKDILTKSLGSSNPVNVVKATMLALANLRDPKEAVARRKAGLEVEEIETSG
;
A
#
# COMPACT_ATOMS: atom_id res chain seq x y z
N MET A 1 -7.85 3.35 -14.42
CA MET A 1 -7.63 3.82 -13.04
C MET A 1 -7.61 5.32 -13.07
N THR A 2 -8.57 5.96 -12.39
CA THR A 2 -8.65 7.41 -12.24
C THR A 2 -7.35 7.90 -11.59
N LYS A 3 -6.61 8.80 -12.25
CA LYS A 3 -5.42 9.41 -11.65
C LYS A 3 -5.89 10.33 -10.54
N ILE A 4 -5.31 10.17 -9.36
CA ILE A 4 -5.59 11.00 -8.19
C ILE A 4 -4.64 12.18 -8.23
N ASP A 5 -5.17 13.40 -8.19
CA ASP A 5 -4.34 14.60 -8.22
C ASP A 5 -3.69 14.84 -6.86
N ALA A 6 -2.38 14.61 -6.80
CA ALA A 6 -1.58 14.69 -5.58
C ALA A 6 -1.41 16.12 -5.03
N SER A 7 -1.84 17.15 -5.77
CA SER A 7 -1.66 18.56 -5.42
C SER A 7 -2.71 19.09 -4.44
N GLU A 8 -3.89 18.47 -4.41
CA GLU A 8 -5.02 18.89 -3.57
C GLU A 8 -5.04 18.18 -2.21
N LEU A 9 -4.19 17.16 -2.04
CA LEU A 9 -4.15 16.30 -0.86
C LEU A 9 -3.00 16.69 0.06
N ASP A 10 -3.26 16.70 1.38
CA ASP A 10 -2.22 16.86 2.39
C ASP A 10 -1.48 15.54 2.60
N LEU A 11 -0.37 15.38 1.88
CA LEU A 11 0.37 14.13 1.80
C LEU A 11 1.55 14.13 2.79
N SER A 12 1.46 13.25 3.79
CA SER A 12 2.55 12.94 4.71
C SER A 12 3.51 11.89 4.12
N GLU A 13 4.81 12.03 4.37
CA GLU A 13 5.82 11.08 3.90
C GLU A 13 6.47 10.36 5.10
N LYS A 14 6.64 9.04 5.00
CA LYS A 14 7.31 8.23 6.03
C LYS A 14 8.36 7.31 5.42
N LEU A 15 9.56 7.35 6.00
CA LEU A 15 10.66 6.46 5.61
C LEU A 15 10.45 5.06 6.22
N ILE A 16 10.44 4.03 5.37
CA ILE A 16 10.30 2.63 5.81
C ILE A 16 11.67 1.97 5.96
N SER A 17 12.53 2.13 4.95
CA SER A 17 13.83 1.48 4.91
C SER A 17 14.83 2.30 4.13
N LEU A 18 16.05 2.39 4.66
CA LEU A 18 17.21 2.95 4.00
C LEU A 18 18.28 1.86 3.87
N ASN A 19 18.77 1.63 2.66
CA ASN A 19 19.81 0.64 2.40
C ASN A 19 20.97 1.27 1.66
N ARG A 20 22.20 0.99 2.10
CA ARG A 20 23.41 1.32 1.34
C ARG A 20 23.72 0.19 0.36
N VAL A 21 23.76 0.48 -0.93
CA VAL A 21 24.07 -0.47 -2.00
C VAL A 21 25.40 -0.08 -2.67
N ALA A 22 26.18 -1.08 -3.07
CA ALA A 22 27.51 -0.88 -3.62
C ALA A 22 27.67 -1.56 -4.98
N LYS A 23 28.32 -0.87 -5.93
CA LYS A 23 28.83 -1.47 -7.19
C LYS A 23 30.35 -1.52 -7.12
N VAL A 24 30.92 -2.72 -7.21
CA VAL A 24 32.39 -2.91 -7.25
C VAL A 24 32.92 -2.50 -8.63
N VAL A 25 34.05 -1.79 -8.67
CA VAL A 25 34.76 -1.34 -9.88
C VAL A 25 36.26 -1.59 -9.70
N LYS A 26 37.05 -1.51 -10.79
CA LYS A 26 38.50 -1.82 -10.77
C LYS A 26 39.30 -1.06 -9.68
N GLY A 27 38.87 0.13 -9.30
CA GLY A 27 39.53 0.98 -8.29
C GLY A 27 38.78 1.13 -6.96
N GLY A 28 37.76 0.31 -6.66
CA GLY A 28 37.05 0.39 -5.38
C GLY A 28 35.55 0.07 -5.46
N LYS A 29 34.74 0.75 -4.63
CA LYS A 29 33.28 0.56 -4.57
C LYS A 29 32.56 1.89 -4.75
N ARG A 30 31.66 1.96 -5.73
CA ARG A 30 30.70 3.08 -5.88
C ARG A 30 29.49 2.83 -4.98
N LEU A 31 29.29 3.70 -4.00
CA LEU A 31 28.20 3.61 -3.03
C LEU A 31 26.99 4.43 -3.51
N HIS A 32 25.81 3.91 -3.21
CA HIS A 32 24.53 4.59 -3.37
C HIS A 32 23.63 4.26 -2.19
N PHE A 33 22.64 5.11 -1.94
CA PHE A 33 21.57 4.85 -0.98
C PHE A 33 20.28 4.57 -1.73
N ARG A 34 19.58 3.53 -1.28
CA ARG A 34 18.22 3.17 -1.73
C ARG A 34 17.27 3.46 -0.58
N ALA A 35 16.28 4.30 -0.81
CA ALA A 35 15.21 4.61 0.13
C ALA A 35 13.90 3.97 -0.34
N LEU A 36 13.14 3.44 0.62
CA LEU A 36 11.74 3.03 0.46
C LEU A 36 10.89 3.96 1.32
N VAL A 37 10.01 4.70 0.67
CA VAL A 37 9.16 5.73 1.30
C VAL A 37 7.71 5.39 1.00
N VAL A 38 6.85 5.61 1.99
CA VAL A 38 5.40 5.62 1.82
C VAL A 38 4.90 7.05 1.93
N VAL A 39 3.90 7.37 1.13
CA VAL A 39 3.21 8.66 1.13
C VAL A 39 1.73 8.39 1.31
N GLY A 40 1.05 9.18 2.13
CA GLY A 40 -0.40 9.06 2.31
C GLY A 40 -1.01 10.23 3.06
N ASP A 41 -2.32 10.37 2.90
CA ASP A 41 -3.13 11.46 3.46
C ASP A 41 -3.87 11.07 4.74
N SER A 42 -3.64 9.85 5.25
CA SER A 42 -4.40 9.28 6.37
C SER A 42 -5.92 9.24 6.16
N ASN A 43 -6.38 9.34 4.91
CA ASN A 43 -7.80 9.41 4.54
C ASN A 43 -8.13 8.48 3.35
N GLY A 44 -7.43 7.34 3.27
CA GLY A 44 -7.68 6.33 2.25
C GLY A 44 -6.87 6.47 0.97
N HIS A 45 -5.89 7.38 0.90
CA HIS A 45 -4.94 7.44 -0.21
C HIS A 45 -3.53 7.10 0.27
N VAL A 46 -2.92 6.11 -0.39
CA VAL A 46 -1.57 5.68 -0.07
C VAL A 46 -0.80 5.33 -1.33
N GLY A 47 0.49 5.67 -1.33
CA GLY A 47 1.41 5.38 -2.42
C GLY A 47 2.78 5.00 -1.87
N VAL A 48 3.52 4.18 -2.60
CA VAL A 48 4.84 3.70 -2.18
C VAL A 48 5.84 3.96 -3.28
N GLY A 49 7.01 4.46 -2.90
CA GLY A 49 8.07 4.82 -3.82
C GLY A 49 9.41 4.21 -3.44
N LEU A 50 10.17 3.82 -4.44
CA LEU A 50 11.58 3.46 -4.32
C LEU A 50 12.43 4.53 -4.99
N GLY A 51 13.43 5.01 -4.27
CA GLY A 51 14.38 6.00 -4.77
C GLY A 51 15.81 5.51 -4.59
N LYS A 52 16.71 5.93 -5.50
CA LYS A 52 18.14 5.67 -5.40
C LYS A 52 18.93 6.92 -5.77
N ALA A 53 19.90 7.28 -4.95
CA ALA A 53 20.80 8.39 -5.22
C ALA A 53 22.19 8.15 -4.58
N ARG A 54 23.12 9.10 -4.76
CA ARG A 54 24.42 9.07 -4.08
C ARG A 54 24.32 9.52 -2.62
N GLU A 55 23.39 10.42 -2.34
CA GLU A 55 23.13 10.96 -1.01
C GLU A 55 21.78 10.50 -0.47
N VAL A 56 21.65 10.47 0.86
CA VAL A 56 20.43 10.02 1.54
C VAL A 56 19.23 10.96 1.28
N PRO A 57 19.34 12.29 1.45
CA PRO A 57 18.20 13.18 1.25
C PRO A 57 17.68 13.13 -0.19
N GLU A 58 18.58 13.05 -1.17
CA GLU A 58 18.20 12.97 -2.57
C GLU A 58 17.52 11.63 -2.91
N ALA A 59 17.92 10.53 -2.28
CA ALA A 59 17.26 9.23 -2.46
C ALA A 59 15.83 9.24 -1.90
N ILE A 60 15.63 9.87 -0.74
CA ILE A 60 14.30 10.05 -0.12
C ILE A 60 13.42 10.92 -1.02
N ARG A 61 13.93 12.06 -1.49
CA ARG A 61 13.20 12.95 -2.41
C ARG A 61 12.73 12.23 -3.68
N LYS A 62 13.61 11.45 -4.31
CA LYS A 62 13.27 10.64 -5.50
C LYS A 62 12.22 9.57 -5.20
N ALA A 63 12.30 8.94 -4.02
CA ALA A 63 11.30 7.99 -3.57
C ALA A 63 9.93 8.66 -3.37
N GLY A 64 9.87 9.81 -2.68
CA GLY A 64 8.64 10.57 -2.44
C GLY A 64 7.94 11.00 -3.74
N VAL A 65 8.69 11.53 -4.71
CA VAL A 65 8.15 11.87 -6.04
C VAL A 65 7.57 10.65 -6.77
N THR A 66 8.20 9.48 -6.62
CA THR A 66 7.70 8.24 -7.22
C THR A 66 6.43 7.77 -6.52
N ALA A 67 6.38 7.83 -5.19
CA ALA A 67 5.22 7.44 -4.39
C ALA A 67 3.99 8.31 -4.69
N ARG A 68 4.16 9.63 -4.83
CA ARG A 68 3.09 10.58 -5.18
C ARG A 68 2.46 10.30 -6.54
N LYS A 69 3.20 9.69 -7.47
CA LYS A 69 2.68 9.30 -8.80
C LYS A 69 1.84 8.03 -8.78
N ASP A 70 2.07 7.16 -7.79
CA ASP A 70 1.45 5.84 -7.67
C ASP A 70 0.53 5.78 -6.45
N LEU A 71 -0.40 6.74 -6.37
CA LEU A 71 -1.42 6.78 -5.33
C LEU A 71 -2.54 5.79 -5.65
N THR A 72 -2.88 4.97 -4.66
CA THR A 72 -3.97 4.00 -4.70
C THR A 72 -5.03 4.39 -3.69
N LYS A 73 -6.30 4.37 -4.10
CA LYS A 73 -7.45 4.52 -3.20
C LYS A 73 -7.69 3.21 -2.45
N VAL A 74 -7.88 3.32 -1.15
CA VAL A 74 -8.13 2.20 -0.23
C VAL A 74 -9.56 2.29 0.29
N SER A 75 -10.30 1.19 0.20
CA SER A 75 -11.64 1.08 0.81
C SER A 75 -11.52 0.91 2.33
N ILE A 76 -12.01 1.89 3.08
CA ILE A 76 -12.01 1.91 4.55
C ILE A 76 -13.46 1.86 5.04
N ALA A 77 -13.74 0.98 5.99
CA ALA A 77 -15.03 0.86 6.67
C ALA A 77 -14.91 1.37 8.11
N GLY A 78 -15.22 2.66 8.31
CA GLY A 78 -15.08 3.32 9.61
C GLY A 78 -13.60 3.48 9.99
N THR A 79 -13.12 2.67 10.93
CA THR A 79 -11.72 2.68 11.39
C THR A 79 -10.87 1.50 10.90
N THR A 80 -11.49 0.53 10.21
CA THR A 80 -10.88 -0.74 9.80
C THR A 80 -11.14 -1.08 8.33
N ILE A 81 -10.67 -2.24 7.88
CA ILE A 81 -10.91 -2.77 6.53
C ILE A 81 -12.26 -3.51 6.43
N PRO A 82 -12.91 -3.57 5.26
CA PRO A 82 -14.24 -4.19 5.14
C PRO A 82 -14.27 -5.70 5.43
N TYR A 83 -13.25 -6.44 5.01
CA TYR A 83 -13.14 -7.89 5.18
C TYR A 83 -11.67 -8.33 5.21
N GLY A 84 -11.42 -9.54 5.72
CA GLY A 84 -10.07 -10.09 5.76
C GLY A 84 -9.59 -10.56 4.38
N ILE A 85 -8.32 -10.28 4.06
CA ILE A 85 -7.72 -10.64 2.78
C ILE A 85 -6.31 -11.21 2.99
N LEU A 86 -5.96 -12.22 2.18
CA LEU A 86 -4.61 -12.74 2.07
C LEU A 86 -4.06 -12.35 0.69
N ALA A 87 -2.94 -11.64 0.70
CA ALA A 87 -2.26 -11.23 -0.53
C ALA A 87 -0.83 -11.78 -0.58
N LYS A 88 -0.37 -12.06 -1.78
CA LYS A 88 1.00 -12.51 -2.05
C LYS A 88 1.63 -11.62 -3.10
N PHE A 89 2.86 -11.16 -2.83
CA PHE A 89 3.71 -10.51 -3.82
C PHE A 89 5.12 -11.10 -3.74
N GLY A 90 5.55 -11.75 -4.84
CA GLY A 90 6.79 -12.54 -4.84
C GLY A 90 6.76 -13.61 -3.73
N ALA A 91 7.76 -13.57 -2.84
CA ALA A 91 7.87 -14.47 -1.68
C ALA A 91 7.21 -13.93 -0.40
N ALA A 92 6.69 -12.69 -0.40
CA ALA A 92 5.96 -12.15 0.75
C ALA A 92 4.49 -12.53 0.68
N LYS A 93 3.95 -12.99 1.81
CA LYS A 93 2.52 -13.27 2.01
C LYS A 93 2.06 -12.46 3.22
N ILE A 94 1.01 -11.66 3.06
CA ILE A 94 0.44 -10.86 4.15
C ILE A 94 -1.03 -11.21 4.33
N LEU A 95 -1.41 -11.45 5.58
CA LEU A 95 -2.79 -11.56 6.02
C LEU A 95 -3.18 -10.23 6.66
N LEU A 96 -4.25 -9.63 6.16
CA LEU A 96 -4.92 -8.48 6.76
C LEU A 96 -6.26 -8.95 7.30
N LYS A 97 -6.56 -8.66 8.56
CA LYS A 97 -7.83 -9.00 9.21
C LYS A 97 -8.42 -7.77 9.89
N PRO A 98 -9.72 -7.48 9.70
CA PRO A 98 -10.38 -6.39 10.41
C PRO A 98 -10.35 -6.62 11.92
N ALA A 99 -10.39 -5.52 12.66
CA ALA A 99 -10.34 -5.52 14.11
C ALA A 99 -11.46 -4.64 14.68
N SER A 100 -11.82 -4.88 15.94
CA SER A 100 -12.77 -4.03 16.66
C SER A 100 -12.17 -2.64 16.90
N PRO A 101 -13.01 -1.58 16.97
CA PRO A 101 -12.53 -0.24 17.29
C PRO A 101 -11.73 -0.20 18.59
N GLY A 102 -10.59 0.49 18.58
CA GLY A 102 -9.70 0.61 19.74
C GLY A 102 -8.64 -0.50 19.88
N THR A 103 -8.53 -1.41 18.90
CA THR A 103 -7.46 -2.43 18.86
C THR A 103 -6.11 -1.82 18.46
N GLY A 104 -6.12 -0.76 17.65
CA GLY A 104 -4.92 -0.17 17.09
C GLY A 104 -4.32 -0.97 15.93
N VAL A 105 -3.16 -0.51 15.43
CA VAL A 105 -2.46 -1.10 14.28
C VAL A 105 -1.44 -2.15 14.73
N ILE A 106 -1.85 -3.41 14.72
CA ILE A 106 -0.97 -4.56 15.00
C ILE A 106 -0.38 -5.07 13.70
N ALA A 107 0.79 -4.52 13.34
CA ALA A 107 1.48 -4.84 12.11
C ALA A 107 3.00 -4.79 12.22
N GLY A 108 3.67 -5.58 11.36
CA GLY A 108 5.13 -5.49 11.18
C GLY A 108 5.54 -4.18 10.50
N GLY A 109 6.75 -3.70 10.74
CA GLY A 109 7.15 -2.32 10.40
C GLY A 109 6.83 -1.84 8.98
N GLY A 110 7.08 -2.65 7.95
CA GLY A 110 6.75 -2.31 6.57
C GLY A 110 5.26 -2.17 6.30
N ALA A 111 4.45 -3.11 6.80
CA ALA A 111 2.99 -3.06 6.65
C ALA A 111 2.37 -1.96 7.52
N ARG A 112 2.87 -1.77 8.75
CA ARG A 112 2.43 -0.72 9.68
C ARG A 112 2.51 0.66 9.05
N ALA A 113 3.66 0.99 8.45
CA ALA A 113 3.84 2.30 7.82
C ALA A 113 2.83 2.56 6.69
N VAL A 114 2.47 1.52 5.93
CA VAL A 114 1.45 1.62 4.86
C VAL A 114 0.06 1.81 5.43
N LEU A 115 -0.31 1.03 6.45
CA LEU A 115 -1.64 1.06 7.06
C LEU A 115 -1.92 2.38 7.78
N GLU A 116 -0.92 2.91 8.49
CA GLU A 116 -0.98 4.22 9.13
C GLU A 116 -1.12 5.34 8.08
N ALA A 117 -0.30 5.31 7.01
CA ALA A 117 -0.38 6.30 5.94
C ALA A 117 -1.71 6.26 5.17
N ALA A 118 -2.33 5.08 5.09
CA ALA A 118 -3.67 4.91 4.52
C ALA A 118 -4.79 5.43 5.44
N GLY A 119 -4.54 5.66 6.74
CA GLY A 119 -5.55 6.10 7.69
C GLY A 119 -6.29 4.99 8.44
N ILE A 120 -5.82 3.74 8.34
CA ILE A 120 -6.42 2.61 9.06
C ILE A 120 -5.93 2.65 10.51
N LYS A 121 -6.88 2.71 11.45
CA LYS A 121 -6.58 2.80 12.89
C LYS A 121 -6.59 1.43 13.56
N ASP A 122 -7.49 0.55 13.15
CA ASP A 122 -7.72 -0.74 13.80
C ASP A 122 -7.52 -1.88 12.80
N ILE A 123 -6.46 -2.67 12.95
CA ILE A 123 -6.21 -3.81 12.06
C ILE A 123 -5.25 -4.82 12.68
N LEU A 124 -5.53 -6.10 12.44
CA LEU A 124 -4.65 -7.22 12.78
C LEU A 124 -3.97 -7.73 11.52
N THR A 125 -2.65 -7.84 11.54
CA THR A 125 -1.90 -8.33 10.39
C THR A 125 -0.85 -9.35 10.77
N LYS A 126 -0.54 -10.24 9.82
CA LYS A 126 0.56 -11.17 9.95
C LYS A 126 1.28 -11.34 8.62
N SER A 127 2.60 -11.16 8.63
CA SER A 127 3.45 -11.61 7.54
C SER A 127 3.73 -13.11 7.72
N LEU A 128 3.33 -13.91 6.73
CA LEU A 128 3.44 -15.37 6.69
C LEU A 128 4.52 -15.86 5.71
N GLY A 129 5.34 -14.94 5.20
CA GLY A 129 6.37 -15.25 4.21
C GLY A 129 7.64 -14.45 4.44
N SER A 130 8.28 -14.01 3.35
CA SER A 130 9.52 -13.22 3.42
C SER A 130 9.36 -11.92 4.23
N SER A 131 10.38 -11.59 5.02
CA SER A 131 10.50 -10.36 5.80
C SER A 131 11.10 -9.18 5.02
N ASN A 132 11.38 -9.34 3.71
CA ASN A 132 11.94 -8.27 2.89
C ASN A 132 10.98 -7.06 2.84
N PRO A 133 11.38 -5.86 3.33
CA PRO A 133 10.50 -4.70 3.43
C PRO A 133 9.84 -4.31 2.11
N VAL A 134 10.58 -4.40 1.00
CA VAL A 134 10.05 -4.04 -0.34
C VAL A 134 8.90 -4.97 -0.73
N ASN A 135 9.05 -6.27 -0.51
CA ASN A 135 8.03 -7.24 -0.90
C ASN A 135 6.83 -7.22 0.04
N VAL A 136 7.06 -7.02 1.35
CA VAL A 136 5.98 -6.88 2.34
C VAL A 136 5.12 -5.66 2.03
N VAL A 137 5.74 -4.53 1.74
CA VAL A 137 5.03 -3.28 1.40
C VAL A 137 4.24 -3.44 0.10
N LYS A 138 4.84 -4.04 -0.94
CA LYS A 138 4.12 -4.32 -2.20
C LYS A 138 2.98 -5.33 -2.02
N ALA A 139 3.16 -6.37 -1.19
CA ALA A 139 2.08 -7.30 -0.86
C ALA A 139 0.94 -6.60 -0.12
N THR A 140 1.27 -5.65 0.77
CA THR A 140 0.28 -4.85 1.51
C THR A 140 -0.49 -3.94 0.56
N MET A 141 0.20 -3.21 -0.33
CA MET A 141 -0.44 -2.39 -1.35
C MET A 141 -1.39 -3.21 -2.24
N LEU A 142 -0.96 -4.40 -2.66
CA LEU A 142 -1.80 -5.30 -3.46
C LEU A 142 -3.01 -5.82 -2.67
N ALA A 143 -2.85 -6.07 -1.38
CA ALA A 143 -3.97 -6.43 -0.50
C ALA A 143 -5.00 -5.30 -0.45
N LEU A 144 -4.56 -4.07 -0.23
CA LEU A 144 -5.43 -2.90 -0.13
C LEU A 144 -6.10 -2.55 -1.46
N ALA A 145 -5.39 -2.67 -2.58
CA ALA A 145 -5.94 -2.43 -3.92
C ALA A 145 -7.03 -3.44 -4.31
N ASN A 146 -6.98 -4.66 -3.75
CA ASN A 146 -7.99 -5.69 -3.98
C ASN A 146 -9.21 -5.57 -3.06
N LEU A 147 -9.13 -4.75 -2.00
CA LEU A 147 -10.30 -4.44 -1.19
C LEU A 147 -11.31 -3.70 -2.06
N ARG A 148 -12.57 -4.06 -1.88
CA ARG A 148 -13.70 -3.45 -2.56
C ARG A 148 -14.67 -2.96 -1.52
N ASP A 149 -15.28 -1.82 -1.78
CA ASP A 149 -16.33 -1.31 -0.94
C ASP A 149 -17.56 -2.24 -1.02
N PRO A 150 -18.12 -2.69 0.12
CA PRO A 150 -19.30 -3.56 0.13
C PRO A 150 -20.48 -2.96 -0.64
N LYS A 151 -20.66 -1.64 -0.58
CA LYS A 151 -21.69 -0.91 -1.33
C LYS A 151 -21.50 -1.06 -2.85
N GLU A 152 -20.27 -0.87 -3.34
CA GLU A 152 -19.94 -1.03 -4.76
C GLU A 152 -20.04 -2.50 -5.21
N ALA A 153 -19.71 -3.44 -4.33
CA ALA A 153 -19.82 -4.87 -4.62
C ALA A 153 -21.29 -5.31 -4.75
N VAL A 154 -22.17 -4.83 -3.89
CA VAL A 154 -23.62 -5.10 -3.95
C VAL A 154 -24.24 -4.46 -5.19
N ALA A 155 -23.93 -3.19 -5.48
CA ALA A 155 -24.44 -2.50 -6.67
C ALA A 155 -24.06 -3.24 -7.96
N ARG A 156 -22.83 -3.74 -8.05
CA ARG A 156 -22.36 -4.53 -9.19
C ARG A 156 -23.06 -5.87 -9.34
N ARG A 157 -23.35 -6.56 -8.22
CA ARG A 157 -24.13 -7.81 -8.26
C ARG A 157 -25.58 -7.56 -8.68
N LYS A 158 -26.20 -6.48 -8.16
CA LYS A 158 -27.57 -6.11 -8.52
C LYS A 158 -27.69 -5.75 -10.00
N ALA A 159 -26.74 -4.96 -10.52
CA ALA A 159 -26.68 -4.65 -11.95
C ALA A 159 -26.45 -5.89 -12.84
N GLY A 160 -25.76 -6.92 -12.33
CA GLY A 160 -25.60 -8.20 -13.05
C GLY A 160 -26.88 -9.04 -13.07
N LEU A 161 -27.61 -9.09 -11.95
CA LEU A 161 -28.89 -9.80 -11.85
C LEU A 161 -29.96 -9.15 -12.75
N GLU A 162 -29.99 -7.82 -12.82
CA GLU A 162 -30.91 -7.08 -13.71
C GLU A 162 -30.63 -7.36 -15.20
N VAL A 163 -29.40 -7.74 -15.58
CA VAL A 163 -29.07 -8.13 -16.97
C VAL A 163 -29.49 -9.57 -17.28
N GLU A 164 -29.29 -10.51 -16.35
CA GLU A 164 -29.76 -11.91 -16.52
C GLU A 164 -31.29 -12.02 -16.60
N GLU A 165 -32.02 -11.17 -15.86
CA GLU A 165 -33.48 -11.13 -15.93
C GLU A 165 -33.99 -10.63 -17.29
N ILE A 166 -33.25 -9.75 -17.98
CA ILE A 166 -33.61 -9.27 -19.32
C ILE A 166 -33.35 -10.34 -20.39
N GLU A 167 -32.27 -11.11 -20.29
CA GLU A 167 -31.93 -12.19 -21.25
C GLU A 167 -32.83 -13.42 -21.13
N THR A 168 -33.39 -13.70 -19.95
CA THR A 168 -34.29 -14.86 -19.73
C THR A 168 -35.75 -14.57 -20.13
N SER A 169 -36.08 -13.30 -20.35
CA SER A 169 -37.44 -12.82 -20.65
C SER A 169 -37.70 -12.57 -22.15
N GLY A 170 -36.69 -12.78 -23.00
CA GLY A 170 -36.76 -12.66 -24.46
C GLY A 170 -36.65 -14.01 -25.15
#